data_AF-A0A2N3B5Y6-F1
#
_entry.id   AF-A0A2N3B5Y6-F1
#
_cell.length_a   1.000
_cell.length_b   1.000
_cell.length_c   1.000
_cell.angle_alpha   90.00
_cell.angle_beta   90.00
_cell.angle_gamma   90.00
#
_symmetry.space_group_name_H-M   'P 1'
#
loop_
_entity.id
_entity.type
_entity.pdbx_description
1 polymer ?
#
loop_
_entity_poly.entity_id
_entity_poly.type
_entity_poly.pdbx_seq_one_letter_code
_entity_poly.pdbx_strand_id
1 'polypeptide(L)'
;MSDADLPPLAAAQKRWAFAAAALFLIAIGFLGFALNARVMVVFAAGWVALQIFGYVGALRVAKGDFAHPLFKSQVMLHVIALALLVAVFLRAFK
;
A
#
# COMPACT_ATOMS: atom_id res chain seq x y z
N MET A 1 -5.73 -27.06 13.06
CA MET A 1 -4.48 -27.21 12.31
C MET A 1 -3.44 -26.39 13.05
N SER A 2 -2.39 -26.99 13.59
CA SER A 2 -1.30 -26.26 14.23
C SER A 2 -0.53 -25.49 13.16
N ASP A 3 -0.20 -24.23 13.42
CA ASP A 3 0.51 -23.30 12.50
C ASP A 3 1.89 -23.80 11.98
N ALA A 4 2.33 -24.99 12.36
CA ALA A 4 3.68 -25.52 12.12
C ALA A 4 3.96 -26.02 10.68
N ASP A 5 2.94 -26.22 9.83
CA ASP A 5 3.11 -26.89 8.52
C ASP A 5 2.83 -26.02 7.28
N LEU A 6 2.70 -24.68 7.43
CA LEU A 6 2.54 -23.83 6.25
C LEU A 6 3.89 -23.65 5.55
N PRO A 7 4.00 -23.95 4.24
CA PRO A 7 5.24 -23.75 3.51
C PRO A 7 5.64 -22.27 3.56
N PRO A 8 6.94 -21.97 3.75
CA PRO A 8 7.41 -20.59 3.85
C PRO A 8 7.08 -19.82 2.57
N LEU A 9 6.73 -18.54 2.72
CA LEU A 9 6.44 -17.67 1.58
C LEU A 9 7.59 -17.68 0.58
N ALA A 10 7.24 -17.80 -0.71
CA ALA A 10 8.20 -17.70 -1.79
C ALA A 10 8.86 -16.31 -1.80
N ALA A 11 10.10 -16.21 -2.30
CA ALA A 11 10.83 -14.95 -2.38
C ALA A 11 10.05 -13.85 -3.14
N ALA A 12 9.25 -14.23 -4.14
CA ALA A 12 8.33 -13.30 -4.82
C ALA A 12 7.28 -12.74 -3.87
N GLN A 13 6.58 -13.59 -3.11
CA GLN A 13 5.54 -13.17 -2.16
C GLN A 13 6.11 -12.24 -1.08
N LYS A 14 7.30 -12.55 -0.55
CA LYS A 14 8.01 -11.70 0.43
C LYS A 14 8.25 -10.28 -0.11
N ARG A 15 8.74 -10.17 -1.36
CA ARG A 15 9.02 -8.87 -1.99
C ARG A 15 7.75 -8.04 -2.18
N TRP A 16 6.66 -8.66 -2.64
CA TRP A 16 5.39 -7.94 -2.85
C TRP A 16 4.70 -7.57 -1.55
N ALA A 17 4.75 -8.43 -0.54
CA ALA A 17 4.29 -8.11 0.81
C ALA A 17 5.08 -6.93 1.40
N PHE A 18 6.41 -6.94 1.25
CA PHE A 18 7.26 -5.84 1.68
C PHE A 18 6.93 -4.52 0.98
N ALA A 19 6.75 -4.55 -0.35
CA ALA A 19 6.38 -3.36 -1.12
C ALA A 19 5.04 -2.76 -0.68
N ALA A 20 4.02 -3.62 -0.48
CA ALA A 20 2.71 -3.20 0.03
C ALA A 20 2.82 -2.60 1.44
N ALA A 21 3.57 -3.24 2.33
CA ALA A 21 3.80 -2.75 3.69
C ALA A 21 4.52 -1.40 3.70
N ALA A 22 5.54 -1.22 2.85
CA ALA A 22 6.26 0.05 2.71
C ALA A 22 5.33 1.17 2.22
N LEU A 23 4.52 0.93 1.18
CA LEU A 23 3.53 1.90 0.68
C LEU A 23 2.47 2.25 1.73
N PHE A 24 2.04 1.27 2.53
CA PHE A 24 1.10 1.50 3.60
C PHE A 24 1.70 2.39 4.69
N LEU A 25 2.91 2.09 5.15
CA LEU A 25 3.62 2.90 6.14
C LEU A 25 3.88 4.33 5.63
N ILE A 26 4.20 4.50 4.35
CA ILE A 26 4.32 5.83 3.72
C ILE A 26 3.00 6.59 3.81
N ALA A 27 1.87 5.95 3.51
CA ALA A 27 0.56 6.61 3.61
C ALA A 27 0.18 6.94 5.05
N ILE A 28 0.54 6.11 6.03
CA ILE A 28 0.36 6.42 7.45
C ILE A 28 1.22 7.61 7.87
N GLY A 29 2.50 7.63 7.49
CA GLY A 29 3.39 8.78 7.74
C GLY A 29 2.86 10.06 7.09
N PHE A 30 2.37 9.97 5.86
CA PHE A 30 1.75 11.07 5.15
C PHE A 30 0.45 11.55 5.82
N LEU A 31 -0.37 10.64 6.35
CA LEU A 31 -1.55 11.00 7.15
C LEU A 31 -1.15 11.76 8.42
N GLY A 32 -0.11 11.31 9.13
CA GLY A 32 0.42 12.04 10.29
C GLY A 32 0.86 13.46 9.93
N PHE A 33 1.60 13.62 8.83
CA PHE A 33 1.97 14.92 8.28
C PHE A 33 0.74 15.77 7.94
N ALA A 34 -0.24 15.21 7.21
CA ALA A 34 -1.44 15.91 6.78
C ALA A 34 -2.28 16.41 7.96
N LEU A 35 -2.42 15.60 9.01
CA LEU A 35 -3.13 15.97 10.23
C LEU A 35 -2.41 17.11 10.98
N ASN A 36 -1.09 17.03 11.10
CA ASN A 36 -0.26 18.05 11.76
C ASN A 36 -0.29 19.39 10.99
N ALA A 37 -0.09 19.35 9.67
CA ALA A 37 -0.07 20.54 8.82
C ALA A 37 -1.47 21.06 8.45
N ARG A 38 -2.53 20.29 8.72
CA ARG A 38 -3.93 20.57 8.32
C ARG A 38 -4.12 20.74 6.81
N VAL A 39 -3.32 20.04 6.01
CA VAL A 39 -3.33 20.08 4.55
C VAL A 39 -3.61 18.70 3.99
N MET A 40 -4.42 18.60 2.94
CA MET A 40 -4.73 17.34 2.23
C MET A 40 -5.27 16.19 3.12
N VAL A 41 -5.84 16.50 4.29
CA VAL A 41 -6.31 15.51 5.28
C VAL A 41 -7.29 14.50 4.68
N VAL A 42 -8.26 14.97 3.90
CA VAL A 42 -9.26 14.10 3.26
C VAL A 42 -8.60 13.12 2.29
N PHE A 43 -7.64 13.61 1.48
CA PHE A 43 -6.90 12.76 0.56
C PHE A 43 -6.04 11.74 1.30
N ALA A 44 -5.32 12.14 2.35
CA ALA A 44 -4.47 11.24 3.13
C ALA A 44 -5.29 10.13 3.82
N ALA A 45 -6.40 10.50 4.46
CA ALA A 45 -7.30 9.55 5.11
C ALA A 45 -7.94 8.59 4.08
N GLY A 46 -8.41 9.13 2.96
CA GLY A 46 -8.97 8.33 1.85
C GLY A 46 -7.94 7.39 1.25
N TRP A 47 -6.68 7.81 1.10
CA TRP A 47 -5.62 6.97 0.55
C TRP A 47 -5.27 5.80 1.46
N VAL A 48 -5.19 6.02 2.78
CA VAL A 48 -5.02 4.95 3.77
C VAL A 48 -6.17 3.95 3.70
N ALA A 49 -7.42 4.44 3.71
CA ALA A 49 -8.60 3.59 3.61
C ALA A 49 -8.58 2.77 2.31
N LEU A 50 -8.24 3.40 1.18
CA LEU A 50 -8.14 2.73 -0.11
C LEU A 50 -7.09 1.63 -0.11
N GLN A 51 -5.92 1.85 0.50
CA GLN A 51 -4.89 0.80 0.63
C GLN A 51 -5.39 -0.38 1.48
N ILE A 52 -6.09 -0.12 2.59
CA ILE A 52 -6.65 -1.19 3.45
C ILE A 52 -7.63 -2.03 2.63
N PHE A 53 -8.64 -1.41 2.04
CA PHE A 53 -9.67 -2.15 1.30
C PHE A 53 -9.11 -2.79 0.02
N GLY A 54 -8.21 -2.11 -0.68
CA GLY A 54 -7.55 -2.59 -1.89
C GLY A 54 -6.70 -3.84 -1.63
N TYR A 55 -5.79 -3.78 -0.64
CA TYR A 55 -4.94 -4.92 -0.30
C TYR A 55 -5.72 -6.08 0.31
N VAL A 56 -6.61 -5.81 1.28
CA VAL A 56 -7.42 -6.87 1.91
C VAL A 56 -8.34 -7.52 0.90
N GLY A 57 -9.01 -6.73 0.05
CA GLY A 57 -9.87 -7.24 -1.01
C GLY A 57 -9.10 -8.08 -2.02
N ALA A 58 -7.96 -7.60 -2.51
CA ALA A 58 -7.14 -8.34 -3.45
C ALA A 58 -6.56 -9.62 -2.85
N LEU A 59 -6.10 -9.60 -1.59
CA LEU A 59 -5.61 -10.80 -0.91
C LEU A 59 -6.72 -11.83 -0.69
N ARG A 60 -7.93 -11.38 -0.33
CA ARG A 60 -9.08 -12.27 -0.16
C ARG A 60 -9.41 -13.00 -1.47
N VAL A 61 -9.43 -12.27 -2.60
CA VAL A 61 -9.68 -12.87 -3.92
C VAL A 61 -8.51 -13.76 -4.36
N ALA A 62 -7.28 -13.35 -4.06
CA ALA A 62 -6.06 -14.10 -4.34
C ALA A 62 -5.82 -15.29 -3.39
N LYS A 63 -6.75 -15.58 -2.46
CA LYS A 63 -6.62 -16.64 -1.46
C LYS A 63 -5.32 -16.56 -0.64
N GLY A 64 -4.87 -15.34 -0.34
CA GLY A 64 -3.65 -15.07 0.42
C GLY A 64 -2.35 -15.05 -0.40
N ASP A 65 -2.41 -15.23 -1.72
CA ASP A 65 -1.21 -15.17 -2.55
C ASP A 65 -0.76 -13.73 -2.86
N PHE A 66 0.30 -13.28 -2.19
CA PHE A 66 0.93 -11.97 -2.44
C PHE A 66 1.60 -11.84 -3.80
N ALA A 67 1.86 -12.94 -4.51
CA ALA A 67 2.41 -12.92 -5.87
C ALA A 67 1.31 -12.94 -6.94
N HIS A 68 0.04 -12.98 -6.54
CA HIS A 68 -1.09 -13.00 -7.46
C HIS A 68 -1.15 -11.69 -8.27
N PRO A 69 -1.49 -11.74 -9.58
CA PRO A 69 -1.57 -10.55 -10.43
C PRO A 69 -2.46 -9.44 -9.85
N LEU A 70 -3.62 -9.79 -9.27
CA LEU A 70 -4.52 -8.80 -8.65
C LEU A 70 -3.86 -8.03 -7.49
N PHE A 71 -3.13 -8.72 -6.62
CA PHE A 71 -2.42 -8.06 -5.51
C PHE A 71 -1.30 -7.16 -6.04
N LYS A 72 -0.52 -7.65 -7.01
CA LYS A 72 0.53 -6.87 -7.67
C LYS A 72 -0.04 -5.60 -8.31
N SER A 73 -1.18 -5.70 -8.99
CA SER A 73 -1.85 -4.55 -9.60
C SER A 73 -2.26 -3.51 -8.54
N GLN A 74 -2.76 -3.93 -7.38
CA GLN A 74 -3.04 -3.00 -6.27
C GLN A 74 -1.78 -2.30 -5.77
N VAL A 75 -0.69 -3.04 -5.57
CA VAL A 75 0.61 -2.44 -5.20
C VAL A 75 1.05 -1.42 -6.25
N MET A 76 0.98 -1.78 -7.54
CA MET A 76 1.37 -0.88 -8.63
C MET A 76 0.50 0.38 -8.72
N LEU A 77 -0.81 0.27 -8.49
CA LEU A 77 -1.70 1.44 -8.44
C LEU A 77 -1.26 2.42 -7.34
N HIS A 78 -0.84 1.91 -6.18
CA HIS A 78 -0.37 2.76 -5.09
C HIS A 78 1.05 3.30 -5.30
N VAL A 79 1.91 2.58 -6.01
CA VAL A 79 3.19 3.14 -6.50
C VAL A 79 2.93 4.34 -7.42
N ILE A 80 1.98 4.21 -8.35
CA ILE A 80 1.60 5.32 -9.25
C ILE A 80 1.02 6.49 -8.45
N ALA A 81 0.12 6.22 -7.49
CA ALA A 81 -0.43 7.26 -6.63
C ALA A 81 0.67 8.00 -5.84
N LEU A 82 1.66 7.28 -5.30
CA LEU A 82 2.81 7.88 -4.62
C LEU A 82 3.65 8.72 -5.59
N ALA A 83 3.95 8.22 -6.79
CA ALA A 83 4.72 8.97 -7.78
C ALA A 83 4.02 10.27 -8.19
N LEU A 84 2.70 10.24 -8.38
CA LEU A 84 1.89 11.43 -8.67
C LEU A 84 1.86 12.40 -7.50
N LEU A 85 1.76 11.91 -6.26
CA LEU A 85 1.83 12.74 -5.06
C LEU A 85 3.19 13.46 -4.98
N VAL A 86 4.28 12.74 -5.19
CA VAL A 86 5.64 13.33 -5.24
C VAL A 86 5.73 14.38 -6.34
N ALA A 87 5.20 14.12 -7.54
CA ALA A 87 5.21 15.08 -8.64
C ALA A 87 4.45 16.39 -8.28
N VAL A 88 3.32 16.28 -7.58
CA VAL A 88 2.57 17.46 -7.09
C VAL A 88 3.39 18.25 -6.08
N PHE A 89 4.06 17.58 -5.13
CA PHE A 89 4.94 18.24 -4.18
C PHE A 89 6.10 18.96 -4.89
N LEU A 90 6.80 18.28 -5.78
CA LEU A 90 7.90 18.87 -6.56
C LEU A 90 7.45 20.10 -7.35
N ARG A 91 6.25 20.05 -7.93
CA ARG A 91 5.67 21.20 -8.63
C ARG A 91 5.35 22.36 -7.68
N ALA A 92 4.91 22.09 -6.45
CA ALA A 92 4.60 23.15 -5.49
C ALA A 92 5.86 23.87 -4.97
N PHE A 93 7.02 23.22 -5.01
CA PHE A 93 8.30 23.80 -4.61
C PHE A 93 9.07 24.49 -5.73
N LYS A 94 8.58 24.41 -6.98
CA LYS A 94 9.15 25.08 -8.14
C LYS A 94 8.35 26.33 -8.48
#